data_AF-A0A017T269-F1
#
_entry.id   AF-A0A017T269-F1
#
_cell.length_a   1.000
_cell.length_b   1.000
_cell.length_c   1.000
_cell.angle_alpha   90.00
_cell.angle_beta   90.00
_cell.angle_gamma   90.00
#
_symmetry.space_group_name_H-M   'P 1'
#
loop_
_entity.id
_entity.type
_entity.pdbx_description
1 polymer ?
#
loop_
_entity_poly.entity_id
_entity_poly.type
_entity_poly.pdbx_seq_one_letter_code
_entity_poly.pdbx_strand_id
1 'polypeptide(L)'
;MCCFSRPVRHVSATKIFARSMPDGQEVLVYGMNVSLDEDLAMVLPLPVTPGSGDDAVSFIDLSGYPRFFDDLGKSFPEIYLPARKGGALSRLGGDRPTLPVHPVGEFEASYVPTVGDFDRLDPRFRLPSTVWSALPQVRDHGFAVFKLRRPRGLLSWFRRLRTVHPMAFSFPRRDPSTLFFPTLHVHDGEVHPRASFDHTLYCQPDPDLAILLDWERSAEPLGHSVDAAHAAGIVDPDAPGFRKTLMAEGPNEDVVISAAHLRATTVLGELFLLRDAGAHGPTARPAAGTSPWPMLPADAHRKLEDAIATQLRALTRDRRDDWGLARYRDDLPERWPTLVEAMGMGDTGSRRASRASRAPQKTPCRLKFYVWTERVAPHEVSLAFHDEPARDLRDQIQADLSGVLDEAAAASGVPSAGASSPG
;
A
#
# COMPACT_ATOMS: atom_id res chain seq x y z
N MET A 1 3.54 -10.31 -10.46
CA MET A 1 4.04 -10.71 -11.78
C MET A 1 3.46 -9.76 -12.81
N CYS A 2 4.20 -8.80 -13.35
CA CYS A 2 3.74 -7.89 -14.42
C CYS A 2 3.16 -8.61 -15.65
N CYS A 3 2.72 -7.85 -16.67
CA CYS A 3 2.38 -8.45 -17.97
C CYS A 3 3.66 -8.71 -18.79
N PHE A 4 3.94 -9.97 -19.13
CA PHE A 4 5.12 -10.36 -19.92
C PHE A 4 4.76 -10.94 -21.28
N SER A 5 5.48 -10.54 -22.33
CA SER A 5 5.24 -10.99 -23.71
C SER A 5 5.58 -12.48 -23.95
N ARG A 6 6.33 -13.10 -23.05
CA ARG A 6 6.81 -14.49 -23.10
C ARG A 6 6.77 -15.10 -21.69
N PRO A 7 6.79 -16.44 -21.57
CA PRO A 7 6.90 -17.10 -20.28
C PRO A 7 8.09 -16.56 -19.47
N VAL A 8 7.82 -16.21 -18.21
CA VAL A 8 8.84 -15.76 -17.27
C VAL A 8 9.05 -16.84 -16.23
N ARG A 9 10.32 -17.20 -15.99
CA ARG A 9 10.62 -18.29 -15.07
C ARG A 9 10.30 -17.94 -13.62
N HIS A 10 10.62 -16.71 -13.21
CA HIS A 10 10.37 -16.23 -11.86
C HIS A 10 10.39 -14.71 -11.80
N VAL A 11 9.45 -14.13 -11.05
CA VAL A 11 9.43 -12.72 -10.65
C VAL A 11 9.09 -12.64 -9.17
N SER A 12 9.82 -11.83 -8.42
CA SER A 12 9.62 -11.63 -6.98
C SER A 12 10.09 -10.26 -6.51
N ALA A 13 9.79 -9.94 -5.26
CA ALA A 13 10.19 -8.70 -4.58
C ALA A 13 9.90 -7.46 -5.44
N THR A 14 8.70 -7.41 -6.01
CA THR A 14 8.30 -6.30 -6.88
C THR A 14 8.13 -5.06 -6.02
N LYS A 15 8.70 -3.94 -6.44
CA LYS A 15 8.59 -2.66 -5.75
C LYS A 15 8.11 -1.61 -6.75
N ILE A 16 7.08 -0.86 -6.38
CA ILE A 16 6.51 0.18 -7.24
C ILE A 16 6.40 1.45 -6.41
N PHE A 17 6.90 2.56 -6.92
CA PHE A 17 6.67 3.89 -6.36
C PHE A 17 5.79 4.69 -7.31
N ALA A 18 4.79 5.40 -6.79
CA ALA A 18 3.95 6.32 -7.54
C ALA A 18 3.87 7.69 -6.85
N ARG A 19 3.87 8.77 -7.62
CA ARG A 19 3.65 10.12 -7.09
C ARG A 19 2.86 10.99 -8.07
N SER A 20 1.92 11.75 -7.53
CA SER A 20 1.24 12.84 -8.23
C SER A 20 2.20 14.00 -8.42
N MET A 21 2.32 14.50 -9.65
CA MET A 21 3.12 15.68 -9.97
C MET A 21 2.22 16.93 -10.10
N PRO A 22 2.73 18.14 -9.80
CA PRO A 22 1.94 19.38 -9.82
C PRO A 22 1.31 19.73 -11.18
N ASP A 23 1.87 19.23 -12.28
CA ASP A 23 1.43 19.46 -13.66
C ASP A 23 0.39 18.44 -14.14
N GLY A 24 -0.16 17.63 -13.23
CA GLY A 24 -1.15 16.59 -13.56
C GLY A 24 -0.53 15.30 -14.08
N GLN A 25 0.81 15.20 -14.14
CA GLN A 25 1.48 13.93 -14.42
C GLN A 25 1.44 13.00 -13.20
N GLU A 26 1.66 11.72 -13.45
CA GLU A 26 2.09 10.75 -12.46
C GLU A 26 3.49 10.27 -12.82
N VAL A 27 4.35 10.13 -11.82
CA VAL A 27 5.65 9.47 -11.98
C VAL A 27 5.60 8.10 -11.35
N LEU A 28 6.06 7.09 -12.09
CA LEU A 28 6.19 5.71 -11.63
C LEU A 28 7.65 5.29 -11.64
N VAL A 29 8.04 4.55 -10.61
CA VAL A 29 9.29 3.78 -10.57
C VAL A 29 8.96 2.33 -10.31
N TYR A 30 9.56 1.42 -11.06
CA TYR A 30 9.30 -0.01 -11.00
C TYR A 30 10.60 -0.78 -10.80
N GLY A 31 10.65 -1.66 -9.80
CA GLY A 31 11.78 -2.54 -9.52
C GLY A 31 11.30 -3.97 -9.26
N MET A 32 12.11 -4.96 -9.60
CA MET A 32 11.80 -6.36 -9.33
C MET A 32 13.06 -7.24 -9.34
N ASN A 33 12.93 -8.45 -8.80
CA ASN A 33 13.83 -9.55 -9.08
C ASN A 33 13.24 -10.42 -10.19
N VAL A 34 14.05 -10.81 -11.17
CA VAL A 34 13.61 -11.61 -12.32
C VAL A 34 14.61 -12.70 -12.68
N SER A 35 14.08 -13.86 -13.11
CA SER A 35 14.82 -14.93 -13.77
C SER A 35 14.24 -15.11 -15.19
N LEU A 36 15.11 -14.99 -16.20
CA LEU A 36 14.74 -15.06 -17.61
C LEU A 36 15.52 -16.15 -18.33
N ASP A 37 14.85 -16.95 -19.14
CA ASP A 37 15.49 -17.93 -20.02
C ASP A 37 15.73 -17.34 -21.44
N GLU A 38 14.96 -16.31 -21.82
CA GLU A 38 15.07 -15.60 -23.10
C GLU A 38 14.84 -14.08 -22.97
N ASP A 39 15.10 -13.35 -24.06
CA ASP A 39 14.79 -11.91 -24.15
C ASP A 39 13.25 -11.77 -24.26
N LEU A 40 12.65 -10.87 -23.48
CA LEU A 40 11.19 -10.64 -23.49
C LEU A 40 10.84 -9.18 -23.22
N ALA A 41 9.56 -8.82 -23.33
CA ALA A 41 9.07 -7.51 -22.91
C ALA A 41 8.22 -7.63 -21.64
N MET A 42 8.44 -6.69 -20.73
CA MET A 42 7.45 -6.31 -19.73
C MET A 42 6.59 -5.20 -20.32
N VAL A 43 5.27 -5.32 -20.18
CA VAL A 43 4.29 -4.36 -20.67
C VAL A 43 3.49 -3.85 -19.47
N LEU A 44 3.41 -2.55 -19.29
CA LEU A 44 2.66 -1.91 -18.21
C LEU A 44 1.53 -1.07 -18.82
N PRO A 45 0.25 -1.45 -18.65
CA PRO A 45 -0.87 -0.61 -19.01
C PRO A 45 -0.88 0.66 -18.18
N LEU A 46 -1.14 1.81 -18.81
CA LEU A 46 -1.15 3.13 -18.19
C LEU A 46 -2.47 3.85 -18.48
N PRO A 47 -3.20 4.32 -17.45
CA PRO A 47 -4.43 5.09 -17.64
C PRO A 47 -4.08 6.52 -18.05
N VAL A 48 -3.57 6.68 -19.27
CA VAL A 48 -3.41 7.98 -19.93
C VAL A 48 -4.75 8.48 -20.45
N THR A 49 -4.83 9.78 -20.74
CA THR A 49 -5.98 10.36 -21.45
C THR A 49 -6.10 9.71 -22.84
N PRO A 50 -7.27 9.18 -23.25
CA PRO A 50 -7.43 8.59 -24.58
C PRO A 50 -7.05 9.58 -25.69
N GLY A 51 -6.33 9.09 -26.71
CA GLY A 51 -5.83 9.93 -27.81
C GLY A 51 -4.52 10.67 -27.50
N SER A 52 -3.89 10.37 -26.37
CA SER A 52 -2.51 10.81 -26.08
C SER A 52 -1.55 10.35 -27.19
N GLY A 53 -0.69 11.26 -27.68
CA GLY A 53 0.28 11.00 -28.75
C GLY A 53 1.45 10.12 -28.31
N ASP A 54 2.34 9.80 -29.27
CA ASP A 54 3.53 8.95 -29.07
C ASP A 54 4.51 9.49 -28.01
N ASP A 55 4.43 10.77 -27.65
CA ASP A 55 5.29 11.48 -26.69
C ASP A 55 4.67 11.66 -25.29
N ALA A 56 3.50 11.05 -25.05
CA ALA A 56 2.79 11.19 -23.78
C ALA A 56 3.51 10.56 -22.57
N VAL A 57 4.50 9.69 -22.80
CA VAL A 57 5.28 9.07 -21.73
C VAL A 57 6.74 9.48 -21.84
N SER A 58 7.27 10.03 -20.75
CA SER A 58 8.68 10.42 -20.64
C SER A 58 9.43 9.46 -19.73
N PHE A 59 10.38 8.70 -20.29
CA PHE A 59 11.23 7.78 -19.52
C PHE A 59 12.35 8.54 -18.79
N ILE A 60 12.66 8.12 -17.57
CA ILE A 60 13.62 8.76 -16.67
C ILE A 60 14.76 7.78 -16.40
N ASP A 61 15.99 8.21 -16.64
CA ASP A 61 17.18 7.39 -16.43
C ASP A 61 17.57 7.36 -14.94
N LEU A 62 17.28 6.23 -14.28
CA LEU A 62 17.73 5.94 -12.91
C LEU A 62 18.92 4.96 -12.85
N SER A 63 19.67 4.77 -13.95
CA SER A 63 20.88 3.95 -13.93
C SER A 63 21.94 4.45 -12.94
N GLY A 64 21.97 5.76 -12.70
CA GLY A 64 22.79 6.41 -11.65
C GLY A 64 22.29 6.18 -10.22
N TYR A 65 21.08 5.63 -10.02
CA TYR A 65 20.50 5.41 -8.69
C TYR A 65 19.90 4.01 -8.46
N PRO A 66 20.70 2.94 -8.58
CA PRO A 66 20.21 1.56 -8.45
C PRO A 66 19.66 1.21 -7.06
N ARG A 67 20.00 1.98 -6.02
CA ARG A 67 19.55 1.76 -4.64
C ARG A 67 18.27 2.50 -4.26
N PHE A 68 17.60 3.17 -5.20
CA PHE A 68 16.41 3.99 -4.97
C PHE A 68 15.42 3.35 -3.96
N PHE A 69 15.02 2.09 -4.19
CA PHE A 69 14.07 1.41 -3.31
C PHE A 69 14.63 0.93 -1.98
N ASP A 70 15.94 0.69 -1.90
CA ASP A 70 16.57 0.31 -0.64
C ASP A 70 16.67 1.53 0.28
N ASP A 71 17.00 2.69 -0.29
CA ASP A 71 17.00 3.98 0.38
C ASP A 71 15.57 4.41 0.78
N LEU A 72 14.59 4.21 -0.11
CA LEU A 72 13.18 4.45 0.20
C LEU A 72 12.70 3.57 1.36
N GLY A 73 13.06 2.28 1.35
CA GLY A 73 12.68 1.30 2.38
C GLY A 73 13.17 1.69 3.78
N LYS A 74 14.33 2.34 3.91
CA LYS A 74 14.88 2.82 5.20
C LYS A 74 14.03 3.90 5.87
N SER A 75 13.16 4.57 5.12
CA SER A 75 12.28 5.62 5.66
C SER A 75 11.13 5.07 6.50
N PHE A 76 10.93 3.75 6.47
CA PHE A 76 9.85 3.06 7.16
C PHE A 76 10.43 2.14 8.24
N PRO A 77 9.76 1.96 9.37
CA PRO A 77 10.22 1.03 10.39
C PRO A 77 10.31 -0.40 9.82
N GLU A 78 11.31 -1.14 10.29
CA GLU A 78 11.40 -2.57 10.01
C GLU A 78 10.26 -3.29 10.73
N ILE A 79 9.16 -3.54 10.02
CA ILE A 79 8.15 -4.47 10.50
C ILE A 79 8.77 -5.86 10.38
N TYR A 80 9.25 -6.40 11.50
CA TYR A 80 9.63 -7.81 11.61
C TYR A 80 8.39 -8.67 11.38
N LEU A 81 8.07 -8.97 10.12
CA LEU A 81 7.15 -10.04 9.81
C LEU A 81 7.89 -11.35 10.14
N PRO A 82 7.38 -12.17 11.09
CA PRO A 82 7.99 -13.46 11.38
C PRO A 82 7.97 -14.28 10.08
N ALA A 83 9.15 -14.61 9.57
CA ALA A 83 9.28 -15.46 8.39
C ALA A 83 8.38 -16.69 8.58
N ARG A 84 7.46 -16.92 7.64
CA ARG A 84 6.61 -18.12 7.63
C ARG A 84 7.55 -19.32 7.79
N LYS A 85 7.45 -20.01 8.94
CA LYS A 85 8.13 -21.28 9.19
C LYS A 85 7.56 -22.34 8.25
N GLY A 86 8.00 -22.32 7.00
CA GLY A 86 7.92 -23.45 6.10
C GLY A 86 8.95 -24.50 6.55
N GLY A 87 8.44 -25.71 6.79
CA GLY A 87 9.13 -26.99 6.98
C GLY A 87 10.66 -27.01 7.17
N ALA A 88 11.08 -27.55 8.31
CA ALA A 88 12.46 -27.95 8.55
C ALA A 88 12.95 -28.96 7.50
N LEU A 89 13.85 -28.54 6.61
CA LEU A 89 14.81 -29.40 5.93
C LEU A 89 16.17 -28.68 5.84
N SER A 90 17.11 -29.17 6.66
CA SER A 90 18.57 -29.05 6.59
C SER A 90 19.20 -27.65 6.51
N ARG A 91 19.65 -27.12 7.67
CA ARG A 91 20.71 -26.10 7.74
C ARG A 91 22.07 -26.79 7.91
N LEU A 92 22.79 -26.95 6.81
CA LEU A 92 24.26 -27.02 6.78
C LEU A 92 24.73 -26.15 5.62
N GLY A 93 25.29 -24.99 5.94
CA GLY A 93 25.87 -24.07 4.94
C GLY A 93 26.38 -22.80 5.61
N GLY A 94 27.71 -22.74 5.78
CA GLY A 94 28.40 -21.64 6.46
C GLY A 94 28.49 -20.34 5.66
N ASP A 95 28.98 -19.32 6.37
CA ASP A 95 29.28 -17.98 5.87
C ASP A 95 30.10 -18.02 4.57
N ARG A 96 29.68 -17.21 3.59
CA ARG A 96 30.49 -16.86 2.43
C ARG A 96 30.52 -15.33 2.28
N PRO A 97 31.69 -14.74 2.01
CA PRO A 97 31.79 -13.32 1.74
C PRO A 97 31.13 -12.99 0.39
N THR A 98 30.43 -11.86 0.36
CA THR A 98 29.77 -11.30 -0.83
C THR A 98 30.80 -10.97 -1.92
N LEU A 99 30.49 -11.35 -3.17
CA LEU A 99 31.28 -11.05 -4.35
C LEU A 99 30.94 -9.65 -4.92
N PRO A 100 31.90 -8.96 -5.56
CA PRO A 100 31.70 -7.64 -6.14
C PRO A 100 30.72 -7.65 -7.33
N VAL A 101 29.99 -6.55 -7.52
CA VAL A 101 28.89 -6.36 -8.48
C VAL A 101 29.24 -5.25 -9.49
N HIS A 102 29.02 -5.50 -10.79
CA HIS A 102 29.11 -4.56 -11.92
C HIS A 102 28.15 -5.02 -13.05
N PRO A 103 27.92 -4.21 -14.10
CA PRO A 103 27.11 -2.98 -14.21
C PRO A 103 25.60 -3.27 -14.35
N VAL A 104 24.76 -2.25 -14.09
CA VAL A 104 23.29 -2.36 -14.12
C VAL A 104 22.71 -1.21 -14.95
N GLY A 105 22.09 -1.57 -16.09
CA GLY A 105 21.55 -0.66 -17.09
C GLY A 105 21.25 -1.40 -18.39
N GLU A 106 20.09 -2.05 -18.56
CA GLU A 106 19.95 -3.10 -19.61
C GLU A 106 18.67 -3.10 -20.44
N PHE A 107 17.74 -2.16 -20.25
CA PHE A 107 16.47 -2.18 -20.96
C PHE A 107 16.35 -1.13 -22.06
N GLU A 108 15.71 -1.51 -23.15
CA GLU A 108 15.15 -0.58 -24.13
C GLU A 108 13.70 -0.33 -23.74
N ALA A 109 13.31 0.94 -23.64
CA ALA A 109 11.95 1.32 -23.33
C ALA A 109 11.24 1.91 -24.57
N SER A 110 9.93 1.73 -24.65
CA SER A 110 9.08 2.31 -25.69
C SER A 110 7.69 2.57 -25.14
N TYR A 111 6.98 3.53 -25.72
CA TYR A 111 5.58 3.78 -25.43
C TYR A 111 4.71 3.35 -26.61
N VAL A 112 3.57 2.74 -26.31
CA VAL A 112 2.56 2.31 -27.28
C VAL A 112 1.25 3.01 -26.93
N PRO A 113 0.73 3.94 -27.76
CA PRO A 113 -0.45 4.73 -27.41
C PRO A 113 -1.74 3.93 -27.28
N THR A 114 -1.92 2.90 -28.12
CA THR A 114 -3.12 2.07 -28.14
C THR A 114 -2.80 0.60 -28.35
N VAL A 115 -3.75 -0.29 -28.05
CA VAL A 115 -3.62 -1.73 -28.37
C VAL A 115 -3.34 -1.98 -29.85
N GLY A 116 -3.87 -1.13 -30.74
CA GLY A 116 -3.66 -1.24 -32.19
C GLY A 116 -2.22 -0.99 -32.61
N ASP A 117 -1.48 -0.18 -31.85
CA ASP A 117 -0.10 0.22 -32.15
C ASP A 117 0.96 -0.83 -31.78
N PHE A 118 0.57 -1.94 -31.13
CA PHE A 118 1.52 -3.03 -30.82
C PHE A 118 2.13 -3.67 -32.07
N ASP A 119 1.47 -3.56 -33.23
CA ASP A 119 1.99 -4.03 -34.50
C ASP A 119 3.24 -3.26 -34.99
N ARG A 120 3.52 -2.09 -34.40
CA ARG A 120 4.73 -1.29 -34.63
C ARG A 120 5.95 -1.81 -33.86
N LEU A 121 5.77 -2.63 -32.81
CA LEU A 121 6.88 -3.20 -32.03
C LEU A 121 7.50 -4.41 -32.74
N ASP A 122 8.72 -4.82 -32.39
CA ASP A 122 9.26 -6.11 -32.85
C ASP A 122 8.36 -7.27 -32.32
N PRO A 123 7.98 -8.25 -33.18
CA PRO A 123 7.05 -9.33 -32.82
C PRO A 123 7.40 -10.11 -31.54
N ARG A 124 8.67 -10.17 -31.14
CA ARG A 124 9.10 -10.87 -29.91
C ARG A 124 8.65 -10.16 -28.63
N PHE A 125 8.36 -8.86 -28.73
CA PHE A 125 8.00 -7.98 -27.61
C PHE A 125 6.50 -7.63 -27.59
N ARG A 126 5.69 -8.29 -28.43
CA ARG A 126 4.24 -8.11 -28.47
C ARG A 126 3.54 -9.14 -27.59
N LEU A 127 2.49 -8.71 -26.89
CA LEU A 127 1.51 -9.64 -26.35
C LEU A 127 0.52 -10.08 -27.44
N PRO A 128 0.04 -11.34 -27.43
CA PRO A 128 -1.00 -11.79 -28.34
C PRO A 128 -2.27 -10.93 -28.23
N SER A 129 -2.96 -10.66 -29.34
CA SER A 129 -4.21 -9.88 -29.34
C SER A 129 -5.32 -10.50 -28.50
N THR A 130 -5.29 -11.82 -28.31
CA THR A 130 -6.22 -12.55 -27.44
C THR A 130 -6.10 -12.13 -25.98
N VAL A 131 -4.90 -11.76 -25.51
CA VAL A 131 -4.68 -11.24 -24.15
C VAL A 131 -5.45 -9.92 -23.97
N TRP A 132 -5.36 -9.02 -24.95
CA TRP A 132 -6.05 -7.73 -24.89
C TRP A 132 -7.57 -7.87 -24.92
N SER A 133 -8.08 -8.84 -25.67
CA SER A 133 -9.51 -9.18 -25.66
C SER A 133 -10.00 -9.67 -24.29
N ALA A 134 -9.13 -10.29 -23.49
CA ALA A 134 -9.43 -10.73 -22.12
C ALA A 134 -9.26 -9.61 -21.07
N LEU A 135 -8.77 -8.44 -21.45
CA LEU A 135 -8.55 -7.28 -20.58
C LEU A 135 -9.33 -6.04 -21.07
N PRO A 136 -10.67 -6.10 -21.16
CA PRO A 136 -11.45 -4.96 -21.65
C PRO A 136 -11.24 -3.68 -20.82
N GLN A 137 -10.85 -3.81 -19.55
CA GLN A 137 -10.62 -2.69 -18.64
C GLN A 137 -9.39 -1.83 -19.01
N VAL A 138 -8.44 -2.35 -19.80
CA VAL A 138 -7.25 -1.59 -20.26
C VAL A 138 -7.29 -1.28 -21.75
N ARG A 139 -8.42 -1.49 -22.43
CA ARG A 139 -8.55 -1.37 -23.89
C ARG A 139 -8.17 0.02 -24.41
N ASP A 140 -8.41 1.05 -23.62
CA ASP A 140 -8.18 2.45 -23.96
C ASP A 140 -6.95 3.04 -23.24
N HIS A 141 -6.10 2.19 -22.67
CA HIS A 141 -4.85 2.59 -22.04
C HIS A 141 -3.75 2.76 -23.09
N GLY A 142 -2.72 3.52 -22.69
CA GLY A 142 -1.40 3.45 -23.33
C GLY A 142 -0.54 2.42 -22.62
N PHE A 143 0.65 2.11 -23.14
CA PHE A 143 1.49 1.05 -22.59
C PHE A 143 2.97 1.46 -22.57
N ALA A 144 3.58 1.41 -21.39
CA ALA A 144 5.03 1.42 -21.28
C ALA A 144 5.57 0.00 -21.50
N VAL A 145 6.53 -0.14 -22.42
CA VAL A 145 7.10 -1.42 -22.82
C VAL A 145 8.59 -1.42 -22.55
N PHE A 146 9.05 -2.35 -21.72
CA PHE A 146 10.45 -2.51 -21.35
C PHE A 146 10.97 -3.84 -21.86
N LYS A 147 11.95 -3.81 -22.76
CA LYS A 147 12.62 -5.02 -23.25
C LYS A 147 13.67 -5.45 -22.23
N LEU A 148 13.50 -6.65 -21.68
CA LEU A 148 14.42 -7.25 -20.74
C LEU A 148 15.27 -8.31 -21.46
N ARG A 149 16.59 -8.14 -21.43
CA ARG A 149 17.54 -9.06 -22.07
C ARG A 149 17.90 -10.20 -21.13
N ARG A 150 17.98 -11.43 -21.64
CA ARG A 150 18.51 -12.56 -20.88
C ARG A 150 19.97 -12.32 -20.49
N PRO A 151 20.42 -12.82 -19.33
CA PRO A 151 21.82 -12.76 -18.96
C PRO A 151 22.72 -13.45 -20.01
N ARG A 152 23.89 -12.86 -20.32
CA ARG A 152 24.88 -13.42 -21.25
C ARG A 152 26.20 -13.68 -20.52
N GLY A 153 26.83 -14.83 -20.78
CA GLY A 153 28.19 -15.17 -20.30
C GLY A 153 28.28 -16.43 -19.42
N LEU A 154 29.48 -17.00 -19.27
CA LEU A 154 29.72 -18.23 -18.49
C LEU A 154 29.33 -18.09 -17.00
N LEU A 155 29.53 -16.89 -16.42
CA LEU A 155 29.17 -16.63 -15.02
C LEU A 155 27.65 -16.55 -14.79
N SER A 156 26.86 -16.25 -15.83
CA SER A 156 25.41 -16.10 -15.70
C SER A 156 24.68 -17.43 -15.60
N TRP A 157 25.30 -18.56 -15.96
CA TRP A 157 24.74 -19.89 -15.71
C TRP A 157 24.49 -20.10 -14.20
N PHE A 158 25.40 -19.61 -13.35
CA PHE A 158 25.26 -19.76 -11.89
C PHE A 158 24.33 -18.73 -11.24
N ARG A 159 23.94 -17.66 -11.96
CA ARG A 159 23.06 -16.59 -11.45
C ARG A 159 21.71 -16.61 -12.16
N ARG A 160 20.72 -17.29 -11.55
CA ARG A 160 19.36 -17.37 -12.10
C ARG A 160 18.51 -16.14 -11.80
N LEU A 161 18.64 -15.58 -10.59
CA LEU A 161 17.85 -14.43 -10.16
C LEU A 161 18.71 -13.16 -10.21
N ARG A 162 18.20 -12.10 -10.85
CA ARG A 162 18.83 -10.77 -10.84
C ARG A 162 17.84 -9.69 -10.43
N THR A 163 18.34 -8.67 -9.75
CA THR A 163 17.60 -7.42 -9.49
C THR A 163 17.73 -6.52 -10.71
N VAL A 164 16.61 -6.13 -11.29
CA VAL A 164 16.58 -5.13 -12.37
C VAL A 164 16.72 -3.75 -11.73
N HIS A 165 17.56 -2.88 -12.32
CA HIS A 165 17.60 -1.48 -11.85
C HIS A 165 16.21 -0.84 -12.01
N PRO A 166 15.89 0.16 -11.16
CA PRO A 166 14.59 0.82 -11.23
C PRO A 166 14.30 1.39 -12.63
N MET A 167 13.14 1.05 -13.19
CA MET A 167 12.57 1.61 -14.41
C MET A 167 11.69 2.79 -14.02
N ALA A 168 12.00 4.00 -14.48
CA ALA A 168 11.23 5.19 -14.15
C ALA A 168 10.65 5.86 -15.39
N PHE A 169 9.45 6.40 -15.26
CA PHE A 169 8.78 7.16 -16.31
C PHE A 169 7.66 8.02 -15.72
N SER A 170 7.24 9.04 -16.46
CA SER A 170 6.10 9.89 -16.15
C SER A 170 5.09 9.91 -17.29
N PHE A 171 3.82 10.12 -16.97
CA PHE A 171 2.71 10.14 -17.93
C PHE A 171 1.54 10.99 -17.45
N PRO A 172 0.69 11.54 -18.34
CA PRO A 172 -0.47 12.32 -17.94
C PRO A 172 -1.51 11.43 -17.28
N ARG A 173 -1.97 11.83 -16.09
CA ARG A 173 -3.08 11.13 -15.42
C ARG A 173 -4.37 11.33 -16.19
N ARG A 174 -5.11 10.25 -16.43
CA ARG A 174 -6.49 10.32 -16.91
C ARG A 174 -7.43 10.96 -15.89
N ASP A 175 -7.25 10.63 -14.61
CA ASP A 175 -8.05 11.17 -13.50
C ASP A 175 -7.09 11.76 -12.45
N PRO A 176 -7.05 13.09 -12.29
CA PRO A 176 -6.17 13.75 -11.34
C PRO A 176 -6.52 13.46 -9.87
N SER A 177 -7.69 12.87 -9.59
CA SER A 177 -8.09 12.44 -8.24
C SER A 177 -7.63 11.03 -7.87
N THR A 178 -6.85 10.40 -8.75
CA THR A 178 -6.33 9.04 -8.58
C THR A 178 -4.81 8.98 -8.66
N LEU A 179 -4.26 7.94 -8.02
CA LEU A 179 -2.88 7.51 -8.16
C LEU A 179 -2.89 6.02 -8.53
N PHE A 180 -2.23 5.68 -9.63
CA PHE A 180 -2.28 4.36 -10.25
C PHE A 180 -1.04 3.52 -9.93
N PHE A 181 -1.21 2.20 -9.87
CA PHE A 181 -0.11 1.24 -9.76
C PHE A 181 -0.34 0.07 -10.71
N PRO A 182 0.56 -0.17 -11.68
CA PRO A 182 0.44 -1.30 -12.58
C PRO A 182 0.76 -2.60 -11.83
N THR A 183 -0.28 -3.27 -11.34
CA THR A 183 -0.20 -4.54 -10.60
C THR A 183 -0.96 -5.68 -11.27
N LEU A 184 -1.57 -5.47 -12.43
CA LEU A 184 -2.16 -6.51 -13.26
C LEU A 184 -1.11 -7.51 -13.76
N HIS A 185 -1.44 -8.80 -13.66
CA HIS A 185 -0.56 -9.91 -14.04
C HIS A 185 -1.05 -10.59 -15.32
N VAL A 186 -0.13 -10.78 -16.27
CA VAL A 186 -0.31 -11.66 -17.44
C VAL A 186 0.95 -12.50 -17.55
N HIS A 187 0.78 -13.81 -17.46
CA HIS A 187 1.85 -14.76 -17.69
C HIS A 187 1.33 -15.92 -18.53
N ASP A 188 2.25 -16.58 -19.23
CA ASP A 188 1.95 -17.73 -20.10
C ASP A 188 0.93 -17.43 -21.23
N GLY A 189 0.75 -16.14 -21.55
CA GLY A 189 -0.23 -15.68 -22.55
C GLY A 189 -1.67 -15.70 -22.06
N GLU A 190 -1.91 -15.88 -20.76
CA GLU A 190 -3.23 -15.96 -20.16
C GLU A 190 -3.46 -14.88 -19.09
N VAL A 191 -4.73 -14.52 -18.92
CA VAL A 191 -5.20 -13.64 -17.85
C VAL A 191 -5.93 -14.50 -16.84
N HIS A 192 -5.38 -14.62 -15.63
CA HIS A 192 -6.06 -15.31 -14.55
C HIS A 192 -6.94 -14.34 -13.76
N PRO A 193 -8.08 -14.77 -13.19
CA PRO A 193 -8.93 -13.90 -12.37
C PRO A 193 -8.29 -13.54 -11.03
N ARG A 194 -7.31 -14.33 -10.58
CA ARG A 194 -6.59 -14.16 -9.33
C ARG A 194 -5.10 -14.25 -9.57
N ALA A 195 -4.33 -13.56 -8.73
CA ALA A 195 -2.90 -13.47 -8.83
C ALA A 195 -2.23 -13.50 -7.45
N SER A 196 -1.03 -14.07 -7.37
CA SER A 196 -0.20 -14.02 -6.18
C SER A 196 0.66 -12.76 -6.20
N PHE A 197 0.50 -11.93 -5.17
CA PHE A 197 1.26 -10.70 -5.01
C PHE A 197 2.43 -10.90 -4.04
N ASP A 198 3.61 -10.49 -4.50
CA ASP A 198 4.82 -10.25 -3.71
C ASP A 198 5.31 -8.82 -4.06
N HIS A 199 4.51 -7.83 -3.65
CA HIS A 199 4.72 -6.43 -4.02
C HIS A 199 4.88 -5.57 -2.77
N THR A 200 5.74 -4.56 -2.86
CA THR A 200 5.75 -3.41 -1.95
C THR A 200 5.46 -2.16 -2.77
N LEU A 201 4.33 -1.54 -2.49
CA LEU A 201 3.92 -0.29 -3.11
C LEU A 201 4.33 0.87 -2.22
N TYR A 202 4.83 1.93 -2.83
CA TYR A 202 5.22 3.17 -2.18
C TYR A 202 4.54 4.35 -2.86
N CYS A 203 4.21 5.41 -2.14
CA CYS A 203 3.76 6.64 -2.78
C CYS A 203 4.03 7.94 -2.03
N GLN A 204 3.95 9.03 -2.79
CA GLN A 204 3.68 10.38 -2.31
C GLN A 204 2.40 10.87 -3.00
N PRO A 205 1.21 10.64 -2.40
CA PRO A 205 -0.05 11.05 -3.00
C PRO A 205 -0.28 12.56 -2.79
N ASP A 206 -1.29 13.13 -3.47
CA ASP A 206 -1.75 14.48 -3.19
C ASP A 206 -2.18 14.63 -1.71
N PRO A 207 -2.01 15.81 -1.06
CA PRO A 207 -2.29 15.99 0.37
C PRO A 207 -3.72 15.55 0.80
N ASP A 208 -4.72 15.78 -0.06
CA ASP A 208 -6.10 15.38 0.19
C ASP A 208 -6.29 13.85 0.23
N LEU A 209 -5.46 13.09 -0.47
CA LEU A 209 -5.42 11.63 -0.41
C LEU A 209 -4.57 11.16 0.77
N ALA A 210 -3.45 11.82 1.04
CA ALA A 210 -2.51 11.48 2.11
C ALA A 210 -3.19 11.37 3.48
N ILE A 211 -4.10 12.30 3.80
CA ILE A 211 -4.85 12.29 5.07
C ILE A 211 -5.79 11.10 5.21
N LEU A 212 -6.32 10.58 4.09
CA LEU A 212 -7.27 9.46 4.09
C LEU A 212 -6.57 8.11 3.99
N LEU A 213 -5.33 8.08 3.50
CA LEU A 213 -4.59 6.85 3.21
C LEU A 213 -4.25 6.09 4.50
N ASP A 214 -4.53 4.79 4.52
CA ASP A 214 -4.26 3.91 5.66
C ASP A 214 -2.91 3.17 5.54
N TRP A 215 -2.13 3.52 4.53
CA TRP A 215 -0.82 2.94 4.29
C TRP A 215 0.15 3.37 5.39
N GLU A 216 1.18 2.56 5.60
CA GLU A 216 2.22 2.87 6.57
C GLU A 216 2.95 4.13 6.15
N ARG A 217 2.95 5.16 6.98
CA ARG A 217 3.66 6.42 6.73
C ARG A 217 5.13 6.30 7.14
N SER A 218 6.02 6.95 6.39
CA SER A 218 7.43 7.07 6.78
C SER A 218 7.58 7.82 8.09
N ALA A 219 8.63 7.50 8.86
CA ALA A 219 8.89 8.14 10.14
C ALA A 219 9.33 9.61 9.97
N GLU A 220 10.07 9.89 8.90
CA GLU A 220 10.65 11.19 8.55
C GLU A 220 10.31 11.52 7.08
N PRO A 221 10.51 12.77 6.63
CA PRO A 221 10.51 13.11 5.21
C PRO A 221 11.47 12.22 4.40
N LEU A 222 11.11 11.91 3.15
CA LEU A 222 11.87 10.94 2.36
C LEU A 222 13.31 11.38 2.06
N GLY A 223 13.59 12.68 2.02
CA GLY A 223 14.93 13.23 1.80
C GLY A 223 15.95 12.86 2.88
N HIS A 224 15.52 12.35 4.04
CA HIS A 224 16.43 11.83 5.06
C HIS A 224 17.11 10.52 4.65
N SER A 225 16.45 9.70 3.82
CA SER A 225 16.97 8.40 3.41
C SER A 225 17.24 8.31 1.92
N VAL A 226 16.44 9.03 1.11
CA VAL A 226 16.53 9.06 -0.35
C VAL A 226 17.45 10.21 -0.80
N ASP A 227 18.39 9.89 -1.67
CA ASP A 227 19.24 10.86 -2.35
C ASP A 227 18.42 11.63 -3.39
N ALA A 228 17.91 12.79 -2.99
CA ALA A 228 17.05 13.63 -3.82
C ALA A 228 17.73 14.08 -5.13
N ALA A 229 19.05 14.27 -5.12
CA ALA A 229 19.80 14.67 -6.31
C ALA A 229 19.80 13.55 -7.36
N HIS A 230 20.05 12.31 -6.93
CA HIS A 230 20.01 11.15 -7.82
C HIS A 230 18.59 10.67 -8.14
N ALA A 231 17.59 11.06 -7.34
CA ALA A 231 16.18 10.77 -7.60
C ALA A 231 15.57 11.61 -8.74
N ALA A 232 16.30 12.55 -9.33
CA ALA A 232 15.88 13.30 -10.53
C ALA A 232 14.49 13.96 -10.40
N GLY A 233 14.14 14.47 -9.21
CA GLY A 233 12.86 15.13 -8.94
C GLY A 233 11.66 14.19 -8.78
N ILE A 234 11.86 12.86 -8.88
CA ILE A 234 10.81 11.85 -8.69
C ILE A 234 10.23 11.92 -7.28
N VAL A 235 11.07 12.16 -6.28
CA VAL A 235 10.68 12.23 -4.87
C VAL A 235 10.64 13.69 -4.42
N ASP A 236 9.63 14.03 -3.62
CA ASP A 236 9.62 15.23 -2.79
C ASP A 236 10.44 14.94 -1.52
N PRO A 237 11.63 15.55 -1.35
CA PRO A 237 12.46 15.25 -0.19
C PRO A 237 11.87 15.74 1.12
N ASP A 238 10.99 16.75 1.07
CA ASP A 238 10.44 17.42 2.26
C ASP A 238 9.12 16.80 2.71
N ALA A 239 8.52 15.95 1.89
CA ALA A 239 7.28 15.24 2.22
C ALA A 239 7.54 13.81 2.73
N PRO A 240 6.65 13.27 3.57
CA PRO A 240 6.69 11.85 3.94
C PRO A 240 6.36 10.97 2.72
N GLY A 241 6.65 9.67 2.84
CA GLY A 241 6.15 8.65 1.93
C GLY A 241 5.18 7.70 2.62
N PHE A 242 4.50 6.90 1.84
CA PHE A 242 3.58 5.87 2.30
C PHE A 242 3.95 4.52 1.70
N ARG A 243 3.70 3.42 2.42
CA ARG A 243 4.04 2.04 2.04
C ARG A 243 2.87 1.10 2.27
N LYS A 244 2.59 0.23 1.29
CA LYS A 244 1.68 -0.92 1.43
C LYS A 244 2.33 -2.17 0.87
N THR A 245 2.26 -3.26 1.64
CA THR A 245 2.79 -4.55 1.22
C THR A 245 1.65 -5.46 0.80
N LEU A 246 1.75 -6.05 -0.39
CA LEU A 246 0.80 -7.01 -0.94
C LEU A 246 1.48 -8.39 -0.96
N MET A 247 1.13 -9.25 0.00
CA MET A 247 1.79 -10.55 0.26
C MET A 247 0.77 -11.70 0.33
N ALA A 248 -0.08 -11.81 -0.67
CA ALA A 248 -1.14 -12.82 -0.72
C ALA A 248 -1.71 -13.00 -2.12
N GLU A 249 -2.55 -14.01 -2.29
CA GLU A 249 -3.37 -14.16 -3.49
C GLU A 249 -4.58 -13.22 -3.42
N GLY A 250 -4.80 -12.44 -4.47
CA GLY A 250 -5.92 -11.49 -4.57
C GLY A 250 -6.55 -11.50 -5.97
N PRO A 251 -7.57 -10.66 -6.20
CA PRO A 251 -8.04 -10.35 -7.55
C PRO A 251 -6.88 -9.87 -8.43
N ASN A 252 -6.86 -10.29 -9.69
CA ASN A 252 -5.83 -9.88 -10.64
C ASN A 252 -6.21 -8.52 -11.26
N GLU A 253 -5.98 -7.45 -10.53
CA GLU A 253 -6.32 -6.08 -10.93
C GLU A 253 -5.20 -5.10 -10.57
N ASP A 254 -5.20 -3.94 -11.25
CA ASP A 254 -4.34 -2.83 -10.91
C ASP A 254 -4.79 -2.18 -9.59
N VAL A 255 -3.84 -1.71 -8.79
CA VAL A 255 -4.15 -0.95 -7.58
C VAL A 255 -4.36 0.51 -7.95
N VAL A 256 -5.52 1.04 -7.59
CA VAL A 256 -5.86 2.46 -7.78
C VAL A 256 -6.20 3.06 -6.43
N ILE A 257 -5.46 4.11 -6.05
CA ILE A 257 -5.81 4.95 -4.91
C ILE A 257 -6.69 6.07 -5.45
N SER A 258 -7.92 6.19 -4.96
CA SER A 258 -8.80 7.30 -5.33
C SER A 258 -9.45 7.91 -4.10
N ALA A 259 -9.75 9.21 -4.17
CA ALA A 259 -10.47 9.90 -3.10
C ALA A 259 -11.84 9.23 -2.84
N ALA A 260 -12.53 8.79 -3.90
CA ALA A 260 -13.81 8.09 -3.79
C ALA A 260 -13.70 6.77 -3.03
N HIS A 261 -12.70 5.94 -3.35
CA HIS A 261 -12.46 4.67 -2.67
C HIS A 261 -12.07 4.87 -1.20
N LEU A 262 -11.15 5.80 -0.93
CA LEU A 262 -10.73 6.10 0.43
C LEU A 262 -11.90 6.66 1.27
N ARG A 263 -12.71 7.59 0.72
CA ARG A 263 -13.88 8.13 1.42
C ARG A 263 -15.01 7.12 1.60
N ALA A 264 -15.07 6.07 0.79
CA ALA A 264 -16.03 4.98 0.97
C ALA A 264 -15.71 4.10 2.20
N THR A 265 -14.47 4.17 2.70
CA THR A 265 -13.97 3.34 3.81
C THR A 265 -13.38 4.14 4.96
N THR A 266 -13.33 5.48 4.82
CA THR A 266 -12.77 6.41 5.80
C THR A 266 -13.69 7.60 5.96
N VAL A 267 -14.10 7.90 7.19
CA VAL A 267 -14.85 9.11 7.53
C VAL A 267 -13.93 10.08 8.25
N LEU A 268 -13.67 11.23 7.62
CA LEU A 268 -12.91 12.33 8.21
C LEU A 268 -13.87 13.35 8.85
N GLY A 269 -13.75 13.52 10.16
CA GLY A 269 -14.37 14.61 10.92
C GLY A 269 -13.39 15.77 11.16
N GLU A 270 -13.85 16.82 11.85
CA GLU A 270 -12.97 17.94 12.24
C GLU A 270 -11.88 17.49 13.23
N LEU A 271 -12.22 16.58 14.14
CA LEU A 271 -11.38 16.17 15.29
C LEU A 271 -10.96 14.70 15.22
N PHE A 272 -11.48 13.94 14.27
CA PHE A 272 -11.28 12.49 14.19
C PHE A 272 -11.18 11.98 12.75
N LEU A 273 -10.62 10.80 12.61
CA LEU A 273 -10.70 9.97 11.42
C LEU A 273 -11.19 8.57 11.86
N LEU A 274 -12.21 8.05 11.18
CA LEU A 274 -12.80 6.73 11.41
C LEU A 274 -12.51 5.84 10.19
N ARG A 275 -12.10 4.60 10.43
CA ARG A 275 -11.95 3.56 9.40
C ARG A 275 -12.53 2.23 9.87
N ASP A 276 -13.11 1.50 8.93
CA ASP A 276 -13.36 0.08 9.07
C ASP A 276 -12.01 -0.66 8.99
N ALA A 277 -11.55 -1.23 10.11
CA ALA A 277 -10.29 -1.97 10.13
C ALA A 277 -10.41 -3.35 9.45
N GLY A 278 -11.64 -3.87 9.34
CA GLY A 278 -11.95 -5.12 8.64
C GLY A 278 -11.87 -5.02 7.12
N ALA A 279 -12.01 -3.81 6.57
CA ALA A 279 -11.94 -3.57 5.12
C ALA A 279 -10.52 -3.66 4.54
N HIS A 280 -9.48 -3.33 5.32
CA HIS A 280 -8.15 -3.04 4.79
C HIS A 280 -6.99 -3.92 5.28
N GLY A 281 -7.25 -4.83 6.22
CA GLY A 281 -6.22 -5.71 6.77
C GLY A 281 -5.77 -6.82 5.79
N PRO A 282 -4.45 -6.99 5.52
CA PRO A 282 -3.92 -8.20 4.88
C PRO A 282 -4.07 -9.45 5.78
N THR A 283 -4.42 -9.24 7.05
CA THR A 283 -4.67 -10.28 8.05
C THR A 283 -6.15 -10.33 8.37
N ALA A 284 -6.79 -11.44 8.00
CA ALA A 284 -8.10 -11.87 8.46
C ALA A 284 -9.31 -11.18 7.81
N ARG A 285 -9.59 -11.54 6.56
CA ARG A 285 -10.89 -12.22 6.39
C ARG A 285 -10.77 -13.52 7.19
N PRO A 286 -11.44 -13.68 8.35
CA PRO A 286 -11.47 -14.97 9.02
C PRO A 286 -11.86 -16.03 7.99
N ALA A 287 -11.26 -17.23 8.08
CA ALA A 287 -11.68 -18.35 7.25
C ALA A 287 -13.22 -18.42 7.31
N ALA A 288 -13.86 -18.63 6.15
CA ALA A 288 -15.32 -18.59 6.05
C ALA A 288 -15.95 -19.41 7.19
N GLY A 289 -16.71 -18.74 8.07
CA GLY A 289 -17.34 -19.35 9.24
C GLY A 289 -16.72 -19.07 10.61
N THR A 290 -15.67 -18.25 10.76
CA THR A 290 -15.07 -17.95 12.07
C THR A 290 -15.09 -16.48 12.51
N SER A 291 -15.74 -15.58 11.76
CA SER A 291 -15.96 -14.21 12.25
C SER A 291 -16.96 -14.25 13.42
N PRO A 292 -16.60 -13.74 14.62
CA PRO A 292 -17.57 -13.59 15.69
C PRO A 292 -18.59 -12.48 15.39
N TRP A 293 -18.33 -11.61 14.40
CA TRP A 293 -19.21 -10.51 14.00
C TRP A 293 -20.12 -10.88 12.83
N PRO A 294 -21.39 -10.43 12.83
CA PRO A 294 -22.31 -10.68 11.74
C PRO A 294 -21.82 -10.02 10.44
N MET A 295 -21.92 -10.73 9.33
CA MET A 295 -21.73 -10.13 8.01
C MET A 295 -22.94 -9.26 7.67
N LEU A 296 -22.74 -7.95 7.63
CA LEU A 296 -23.79 -7.01 7.25
C LEU A 296 -23.87 -6.87 5.71
N PRO A 297 -25.08 -6.78 5.13
CA PRO A 297 -25.26 -6.28 3.78
C PRO A 297 -24.62 -4.90 3.60
N ALA A 298 -24.20 -4.56 2.39
CA ALA A 298 -23.46 -3.31 2.12
C ALA A 298 -24.24 -2.03 2.49
N ASP A 299 -25.57 -2.03 2.38
CA ASP A 299 -26.41 -0.90 2.78
C ASP A 299 -26.54 -0.79 4.30
N ALA A 300 -26.67 -1.91 5.02
CA ALA A 300 -26.67 -1.96 6.47
C ALA A 300 -25.30 -1.55 7.04
N HIS A 301 -24.21 -1.99 6.42
CA HIS A 301 -22.85 -1.57 6.75
C HIS A 301 -22.69 -0.06 6.62
N ARG A 302 -23.15 0.52 5.50
CA ARG A 302 -23.09 1.97 5.27
C ARG A 302 -23.90 2.75 6.30
N LYS A 303 -25.12 2.28 6.64
CA LYS A 303 -25.94 2.90 7.69
C LYS A 303 -25.25 2.86 9.05
N LEU A 304 -24.59 1.76 9.38
CA LEU A 304 -23.82 1.63 10.62
C LEU A 304 -22.66 2.64 10.65
N GLU A 305 -21.86 2.72 9.59
CA GLU A 305 -20.76 3.69 9.47
C GLU A 305 -21.24 5.14 9.61
N ASP A 306 -22.35 5.50 8.95
CA ASP A 306 -22.95 6.83 9.06
C ASP A 306 -23.44 7.13 10.48
N ALA A 307 -23.99 6.13 11.17
CA ALA A 307 -24.42 6.24 12.57
C ALA A 307 -23.22 6.40 13.51
N ILE A 308 -22.16 5.61 13.36
CA ILE A 308 -20.91 5.72 14.14
C ILE A 308 -20.32 7.12 13.93
N ALA A 309 -20.17 7.56 12.68
CA ALA A 309 -19.63 8.87 12.38
C ALA A 309 -20.47 10.01 12.97
N THR A 310 -21.80 9.89 12.97
CA THR A 310 -22.70 10.88 13.58
C THR A 310 -22.50 10.96 15.08
N GLN A 311 -22.44 9.82 15.76
CA GLN A 311 -22.21 9.75 17.20
C GLN A 311 -20.81 10.22 17.58
N LEU A 312 -19.77 9.88 16.81
CA LEU A 312 -18.42 10.41 17.02
C LEU A 312 -18.36 11.93 16.88
N ARG A 313 -19.09 12.53 15.92
CA ARG A 313 -19.16 14.00 15.81
C ARG A 313 -19.81 14.65 17.03
N ALA A 314 -20.83 14.02 17.62
CA ALA A 314 -21.46 14.51 18.85
C ALA A 314 -20.49 14.36 20.04
N LEU A 315 -19.97 13.16 20.27
CA LEU A 315 -19.04 12.86 21.36
C LEU A 315 -17.81 13.76 21.33
N THR A 316 -17.13 13.87 20.19
CA THR A 316 -15.90 14.67 20.08
C THR A 316 -16.16 16.17 20.21
N ARG A 317 -17.37 16.66 19.86
CA ARG A 317 -17.77 18.05 20.12
C ARG A 317 -17.95 18.28 21.62
N ASP A 318 -18.69 17.40 22.29
CA ASP A 318 -19.03 17.54 23.70
C ASP A 318 -17.82 17.34 24.61
N ARG A 319 -16.87 16.49 24.20
CA ARG A 319 -15.65 16.18 24.94
C ARG A 319 -14.42 16.97 24.50
N ARG A 320 -14.56 17.94 23.59
CA ARG A 320 -13.43 18.63 22.95
C ARG A 320 -12.43 19.18 23.96
N ASP A 321 -12.91 19.96 24.93
CA ASP A 321 -12.07 20.63 25.91
C ASP A 321 -11.60 19.65 26.99
N ASP A 322 -12.49 18.78 27.49
CA ASP A 322 -12.19 17.77 28.50
C ASP A 322 -11.06 16.82 28.07
N TRP A 323 -11.04 16.43 26.80
CA TRP A 323 -10.05 15.52 26.24
C TRP A 323 -8.82 16.23 25.68
N GLY A 324 -8.83 17.57 25.57
CA GLY A 324 -7.77 18.33 24.92
C GLY A 324 -7.66 18.05 23.42
N LEU A 325 -8.79 17.85 22.73
CA LEU A 325 -8.81 17.55 21.30
C LEU A 325 -8.37 18.75 20.46
N ALA A 326 -7.53 18.45 19.48
CA ALA A 326 -7.11 19.38 18.43
C ALA A 326 -7.82 19.07 17.11
N ARG A 327 -7.76 20.02 16.17
CA ARG A 327 -8.18 19.75 14.79
C ARG A 327 -7.34 18.63 14.20
N TYR A 328 -7.99 17.69 13.53
CA TYR A 328 -7.32 16.59 12.85
C TYR A 328 -6.49 17.11 11.68
N ARG A 329 -5.22 16.71 11.64
CA ARG A 329 -4.25 17.02 10.58
C ARG A 329 -3.33 15.84 10.37
N ASP A 330 -2.92 15.60 9.13
CA ASP A 330 -2.06 14.48 8.73
C ASP A 330 -0.57 14.71 9.06
N ASP A 331 -0.17 15.96 9.27
CA ASP A 331 1.17 16.37 9.69
C ASP A 331 1.48 16.04 11.16
N LEU A 332 0.47 15.74 11.97
CA LEU A 332 0.64 15.42 13.39
C LEU A 332 1.31 14.05 13.56
N PRO A 333 2.31 13.92 14.46
CA PRO A 333 2.96 12.65 14.75
C PRO A 333 1.93 11.65 15.26
N GLU A 334 1.91 10.48 14.65
CA GLU A 334 1.00 9.39 15.01
C GLU A 334 1.61 8.52 16.10
N ARG A 335 0.81 8.12 17.08
CA ARG A 335 1.22 7.22 18.17
C ARG A 335 0.18 6.12 18.38
N TRP A 336 0.68 4.98 18.85
CA TRP A 336 -0.06 3.72 18.96
C TRP A 336 -0.06 3.24 20.42
N PRO A 337 -0.79 3.92 21.31
CA PRO A 337 -0.73 3.62 22.73
C PRO A 337 -1.30 2.23 23.06
N THR A 338 -2.36 1.81 22.37
CA THR A 338 -3.12 0.61 22.72
C THR A 338 -2.57 -0.67 22.10
N LEU A 339 -2.05 -0.65 20.86
CA LEU A 339 -1.61 -1.87 20.18
C LEU A 339 -0.34 -2.48 20.81
N VAL A 340 0.63 -1.64 21.21
CA VAL A 340 1.86 -2.07 21.89
C VAL A 340 1.56 -2.62 23.29
N GLU A 341 0.63 -1.99 24.01
CA GLU A 341 0.19 -2.43 25.34
C GLU A 341 -0.67 -3.72 25.26
N ALA A 342 -1.61 -3.80 24.31
CA ALA A 342 -2.56 -4.91 24.15
C ALA A 342 -1.93 -6.18 23.57
N MET A 343 -1.00 -6.06 22.62
CA MET A 343 -0.32 -7.24 22.05
C MET A 343 0.77 -7.80 22.98
N GLY A 344 1.02 -7.16 24.14
CA GLY A 344 2.10 -7.56 25.04
C GLY A 344 3.49 -7.54 24.40
N MET A 345 3.65 -6.95 23.21
CA MET A 345 4.90 -6.83 22.45
C MET A 345 5.77 -5.70 23.02
N GLY A 346 5.85 -5.63 24.34
CA GLY A 346 6.90 -4.88 25.02
C GLY A 346 8.23 -5.61 24.79
N ASP A 347 9.13 -4.93 24.08
CA ASP A 347 10.58 -5.14 24.01
C ASP A 347 11.05 -6.51 24.55
N THR A 348 11.09 -7.51 23.67
CA THR A 348 11.52 -8.88 23.99
C THR A 348 13.03 -9.00 24.24
N GLY A 349 13.80 -7.89 24.25
CA GLY A 349 15.25 -7.93 24.35
C GLY A 349 15.90 -6.99 25.36
N SER A 350 15.28 -5.87 25.72
CA SER A 350 15.89 -4.90 26.64
C SER A 350 15.09 -4.78 27.96
N ARG A 351 15.82 -5.11 29.04
CA ARG A 351 15.54 -4.99 30.48
C ARG A 351 14.21 -4.33 30.89
N ARG A 352 13.54 -5.01 31.83
CA ARG A 352 12.50 -4.63 32.83
C ARG A 352 12.44 -3.19 33.41
N ALA A 353 13.19 -2.22 32.91
CA ALA A 353 13.11 -0.80 33.22
C ALA A 353 12.69 -0.05 31.94
N SER A 354 11.42 0.12 31.62
CA SER A 354 10.57 1.14 32.24
C SER A 354 9.13 0.96 31.74
N ARG A 355 8.39 0.05 32.37
CA ARG A 355 6.92 0.01 32.26
C ARG A 355 6.26 1.18 33.03
N ALA A 356 7.06 2.06 33.63
CA ALA A 356 6.62 3.32 34.17
C ALA A 356 6.18 4.20 33.00
N SER A 357 4.86 4.39 32.90
CA SER A 357 4.21 5.62 32.42
C SER A 357 5.21 6.63 31.87
N ARG A 358 5.53 6.54 30.57
CA ARG A 358 6.23 7.65 29.93
C ARG A 358 5.29 8.83 30.11
N ALA A 359 5.74 9.86 30.82
CA ALA A 359 4.92 11.03 31.06
C ALA A 359 4.37 11.53 29.71
N PRO A 360 3.09 11.89 29.65
CA PRO A 360 2.49 12.42 28.42
C PRO A 360 3.36 13.56 27.88
N GLN A 361 3.63 13.51 26.57
CA GLN A 361 4.40 14.58 25.95
C GLN A 361 3.50 15.78 25.68
N LYS A 362 4.00 16.96 26.00
CA LYS A 362 3.33 18.24 25.74
C LYS A 362 3.52 18.70 24.29
N THR A 363 3.15 17.82 23.35
CA THR A 363 3.29 18.06 21.92
C THR A 363 2.05 17.55 21.20
N PRO A 364 1.52 18.28 20.22
CA PRO A 364 0.39 17.83 19.42
C PRO A 364 0.66 16.46 18.79
N CYS A 365 -0.33 15.59 18.82
CA CYS A 365 -0.22 14.24 18.27
C CYS A 365 -1.56 13.68 17.83
N ARG A 366 -1.51 12.59 17.07
CA ARG A 366 -2.66 11.71 16.80
C ARG A 366 -2.50 10.41 17.54
N LEU A 367 -3.57 9.95 18.20
CA LEU A 367 -3.63 8.62 18.79
C LEU A 367 -4.64 7.76 18.02
N LYS A 368 -4.22 6.53 17.69
CA LYS A 368 -5.09 5.50 17.12
C LYS A 368 -5.68 4.64 18.23
N PHE A 369 -7.00 4.50 18.19
CA PHE A 369 -7.79 3.62 19.04
C PHE A 369 -8.40 2.53 18.16
N TYR A 370 -8.15 1.28 18.49
CA TYR A 370 -8.84 0.14 17.89
C TYR A 370 -9.98 -0.26 18.81
N VAL A 371 -11.22 -0.06 18.36
CA VAL A 371 -12.43 -0.29 19.15
C VAL A 371 -13.31 -1.32 18.46
N TRP A 372 -13.93 -2.18 19.25
CA TRP A 372 -14.87 -3.20 18.77
C TRP A 372 -15.83 -3.52 19.90
N THR A 373 -16.97 -4.11 19.55
CA THR A 373 -17.95 -4.63 20.51
C THR A 373 -18.40 -6.01 20.08
N GLU A 374 -19.32 -6.63 20.80
CA GLU A 374 -19.94 -7.89 20.37
C GLU A 374 -20.78 -7.73 19.10
N ARG A 375 -21.19 -6.49 18.78
CA ARG A 375 -22.05 -6.15 17.64
C ARG A 375 -21.28 -5.65 16.45
N VAL A 376 -20.19 -4.93 16.71
CA VAL A 376 -19.46 -4.17 15.70
C VAL A 376 -18.05 -4.70 15.58
N ALA A 377 -17.67 -5.03 14.35
CA ALA A 377 -16.32 -5.46 14.00
C ALA A 377 -15.28 -4.37 14.37
N PRO A 378 -13.98 -4.69 14.40
CA PRO A 378 -12.95 -3.71 14.72
C PRO A 378 -12.98 -2.47 13.81
N HIS A 379 -13.02 -1.30 14.42
CA HIS A 379 -12.85 0.01 13.78
C HIS A 379 -11.60 0.68 14.32
N GLU A 380 -10.92 1.43 13.46
CA GLU A 380 -9.86 2.35 13.84
C GLU A 380 -10.47 3.75 13.98
N VAL A 381 -10.35 4.34 15.16
CA VAL A 381 -10.67 5.75 15.42
C VAL A 381 -9.37 6.46 15.76
N SER A 382 -8.97 7.39 14.90
CA SER A 382 -7.84 8.29 15.16
C SER A 382 -8.33 9.63 15.68
N LEU A 383 -7.84 10.06 16.84
CA LEU A 383 -8.16 11.37 17.42
C LEU A 383 -6.90 12.25 17.47
N ALA A 384 -7.05 13.55 17.22
CA ALA A 384 -5.97 14.52 17.34
C ALA A 384 -6.05 15.27 18.67
N PHE A 385 -4.90 15.52 19.29
CA PHE A 385 -4.80 16.15 20.61
C PHE A 385 -3.78 17.30 20.59
N HIS A 386 -4.01 18.30 21.44
CA HIS A 386 -3.05 19.38 21.68
C HIS A 386 -1.80 18.87 22.42
N ASP A 387 -2.01 17.97 23.38
CA ASP A 387 -0.98 17.26 24.14
C ASP A 387 -1.37 15.79 24.24
N GLU A 388 -0.41 14.88 24.38
CA GLU A 388 -0.76 13.47 24.56
C GLU A 388 -1.56 13.30 25.87
N PRO A 389 -2.76 12.70 25.85
CA PRO A 389 -3.54 12.46 27.05
C PRO A 389 -2.85 11.45 27.99
N ALA A 390 -3.07 11.61 29.29
CA ALA A 390 -2.64 10.65 30.29
C ALA A 390 -3.37 9.30 30.12
N ARG A 391 -2.80 8.23 30.68
CA ARG A 391 -3.27 6.85 30.44
C ARG A 391 -4.72 6.62 30.87
N ASP A 392 -5.08 7.12 32.04
CA ASP A 392 -6.45 7.08 32.58
C ASP A 392 -7.46 7.74 31.64
N LEU A 393 -7.11 8.89 31.08
CA LEU A 393 -7.95 9.55 30.07
C LEU A 393 -8.02 8.73 28.77
N ARG A 394 -6.92 8.09 28.33
CA ARG A 394 -6.95 7.19 27.16
C ARG A 394 -7.87 5.99 27.38
N ASP A 395 -7.87 5.42 28.57
CA ASP A 395 -8.77 4.31 28.93
C ASP A 395 -10.23 4.75 28.93
N GLN A 396 -10.53 5.95 29.45
CA GLN A 396 -11.87 6.54 29.37
C GLN A 396 -12.31 6.80 27.91
N ILE A 397 -11.42 7.37 27.09
CA ILE A 397 -11.69 7.60 25.66
C ILE A 397 -12.02 6.28 24.97
N GLN A 398 -11.24 5.23 25.20
CA GLN A 398 -11.49 3.90 24.64
C GLN A 398 -12.88 3.37 25.04
N ALA A 399 -13.28 3.53 26.30
CA ALA A 399 -14.60 3.11 26.79
C ALA A 399 -15.73 3.90 26.13
N ASP A 400 -15.60 5.24 26.04
CA ASP A 400 -16.59 6.11 25.41
C ASP A 400 -16.73 5.79 23.90
N LEU A 401 -15.62 5.51 23.21
CA LEU A 401 -15.63 5.11 21.80
C LEU A 401 -16.31 3.74 21.60
N SER A 402 -16.09 2.77 22.49
CA SER A 402 -16.83 1.50 22.44
C SER A 402 -18.34 1.70 22.66
N GLY A 403 -18.72 2.61 23.57
CA GLY A 403 -20.12 3.00 23.78
C GLY A 403 -20.77 3.57 22.51
N VAL A 404 -20.04 4.40 21.77
CA VAL A 404 -20.49 4.92 20.47
C VAL A 404 -20.79 3.80 19.47
N LEU A 405 -19.94 2.77 19.40
CA LEU A 405 -20.17 1.61 18.51
C LEU A 405 -21.46 0.86 18.88
N ASP A 406 -21.68 0.59 20.16
CA ASP A 406 -22.88 -0.12 20.63
C ASP A 406 -24.18 0.67 20.41
N GLU A 407 -24.15 1.99 20.67
CA GLU A 407 -25.29 2.87 20.39
C GLU A 407 -25.60 2.97 18.89
N ALA A 408 -24.58 3.12 18.04
CA ALA A 408 -24.73 3.17 16.60
C ALA A 408 -25.26 1.84 16.03
N ALA A 409 -24.79 0.71 16.55
CA ALA A 409 -25.29 -0.62 16.21
C ALA A 409 -26.75 -0.79 16.60
N ALA A 410 -27.13 -0.36 17.81
CA ALA A 410 -28.53 -0.40 18.27
C ALA A 410 -29.43 0.46 17.38
N ALA A 411 -29.02 1.69 17.06
CA ALA A 411 -29.76 2.60 16.19
C ALA A 411 -29.90 2.08 14.75
N SER A 412 -28.92 1.32 14.27
CA SER A 412 -28.89 0.75 12.92
C SER A 412 -29.57 -0.64 12.82
N GLY A 413 -30.10 -1.16 13.93
CA GLY A 413 -30.75 -2.47 13.97
C GLY A 413 -29.81 -3.66 13.83
N VAL A 414 -28.52 -3.49 14.15
CA VAL A 414 -27.54 -4.58 14.14
C VAL A 414 -27.79 -5.50 15.34
N PRO A 415 -28.03 -6.81 15.13
CA PRO A 415 -28.29 -7.76 16.22
C PRO A 415 -27.02 -7.98 17.06
N SER A 416 -27.19 -8.34 18.35
CA SER A 416 -26.08 -8.85 19.16
C SER A 416 -25.70 -10.26 18.70
N ALA A 417 -24.41 -10.56 18.62
CA ALA A 417 -23.90 -11.88 18.24
C ALA A 417 -24.40 -13.02 19.15
N GLY A 418 -24.85 -12.70 20.38
CA GLY A 418 -25.42 -13.68 21.33
C GLY A 418 -26.92 -13.94 21.20
N ALA A 419 -27.65 -13.21 20.36
CA ALA A 419 -29.08 -13.41 20.16
C ALA A 419 -29.34 -14.47 19.07
N SER A 420 -28.92 -15.71 19.32
CA SER A 420 -29.43 -16.84 18.54
C SER A 420 -30.93 -16.94 18.77
N SER A 421 -31.73 -16.71 17.73
CA SER A 421 -33.19 -16.90 17.77
C SER A 421 -33.51 -18.27 18.38
N PRO A 422 -34.36 -18.36 19.41
CA PRO A 422 -34.92 -19.66 19.79
C PRO A 422 -35.68 -20.19 18.56
N GLY A 423 -35.25 -21.37 18.11
CA GLY A 423 -35.77 -22.02 16.90
C GLY A 423 -37.22 -22.47 17.00
#